data_AF-A0A6N4H2A6-F1
#
_entry.id   AF-A0A6N4H2A6-F1
#
_cell.length_a   1.000
_cell.length_b   1.000
_cell.length_c   1.000
_cell.angle_alpha   90.00
_cell.angle_beta   90.00
_cell.angle_gamma   90.00
#
_symmetry.space_group_name_H-M   'P 1'
#
loop_
_entity.id
_entity.type
_entity.pdbx_description
1 polymer ?
#
loop_
_entity_poly.entity_id
_entity_poly.type
_entity_poly.pdbx_seq_one_letter_code
_entity_poly.pdbx_strand_id
1 'polypeptide(L)'
;MMNENDLDFEKVLRAINHLYMMQVCICIAALKELRSAELTDKNIILRAIMRDMPDCGICADLTAEDYGVDFWADRAEYVNESTFNLYVTQAEENVLWNIEKKGQKPGRLAVPQQRITVRGDGMGTAPVIPLAYLTVLSAKLVAMAFPNEQTAAELSDYDDERVMIVLGERLQTILEDLAGMPDGDDGASPVC
;
A
#
# COMPACT_ATOMS: atom_id res chain seq x y z
N MET A 1 16.43 -28.33 9.24
CA MET A 1 16.49 -27.35 10.34
C MET A 1 16.29 -26.00 9.67
N MET A 2 15.10 -25.39 9.80
CA MET A 2 14.86 -24.03 9.33
C MET A 2 15.61 -23.08 10.26
N ASN A 3 16.29 -22.08 9.71
CA ASN A 3 17.08 -21.13 10.49
C ASN A 3 16.13 -20.16 11.23
N GLU A 4 16.47 -19.70 12.44
CA GLU A 4 15.67 -18.72 13.20
C GLU A 4 15.36 -17.46 12.36
N ASN A 5 16.31 -17.03 11.52
CA ASN A 5 16.14 -15.93 10.57
C ASN A 5 15.03 -16.17 9.52
N ASP A 6 14.82 -17.42 9.09
CA ASP A 6 13.75 -17.77 8.13
C ASP A 6 12.39 -17.71 8.81
N LEU A 7 12.32 -18.11 10.09
CA LEU A 7 11.10 -18.05 10.89
C LEU A 7 10.66 -16.60 11.16
N ASP A 8 11.61 -15.71 11.45
CA ASP A 8 11.34 -14.30 11.68
C ASP A 8 10.93 -13.56 10.39
N PHE A 9 11.53 -13.91 9.25
CA PHE A 9 11.11 -13.38 7.95
C PHE A 9 9.66 -13.77 7.59
N GLU A 10 9.29 -15.03 7.81
CA GLU A 10 7.92 -15.52 7.58
C GLU A 10 6.89 -14.86 8.50
N LYS A 11 7.25 -14.63 9.78
CA LYS A 11 6.40 -13.88 10.73
C LYS A 11 6.15 -12.44 10.23
N VAL A 12 7.21 -11.76 9.79
CA VAL A 12 7.14 -10.39 9.25
C VAL A 12 6.29 -10.34 7.98
N LEU A 13 6.51 -11.25 7.03
CA LEU A 13 5.75 -11.30 5.78
C LEU A 13 4.26 -11.53 6.04
N ARG A 14 3.93 -12.41 7.00
CA ARG A 14 2.54 -12.63 7.44
C ARG A 14 1.91 -11.37 8.03
N ALA A 15 2.65 -10.62 8.86
CA ALA A 15 2.18 -9.36 9.43
C ALA A 15 1.91 -8.32 8.34
N ILE A 16 2.82 -8.17 7.37
CA ILE A 16 2.64 -7.24 6.25
C ILE A 16 1.44 -7.65 5.40
N ASN A 17 1.27 -8.95 5.10
CA ASN A 17 0.13 -9.42 4.33
C ASN A 17 -1.20 -9.18 5.09
N HIS A 18 -1.21 -9.37 6.41
CA HIS A 18 -2.37 -9.06 7.25
C HIS A 18 -2.72 -7.56 7.22
N LEU A 19 -1.71 -6.69 7.37
CA LEU A 19 -1.90 -5.23 7.26
C LEU A 19 -2.42 -4.84 5.87
N TYR A 20 -1.88 -5.44 4.81
CA TYR A 20 -2.33 -5.21 3.44
C TYR A 20 -3.81 -5.57 3.28
N MET A 21 -4.21 -6.79 3.69
CA MET A 21 -5.60 -7.22 3.64
C MET A 21 -6.52 -6.27 4.42
N MET A 22 -6.10 -5.84 5.62
CA MET A 22 -6.85 -4.88 6.42
C MET A 22 -7.06 -3.55 5.67
N GLN A 23 -6.02 -3.02 5.01
CA GLN A 23 -6.14 -1.78 4.23
C GLN A 23 -7.07 -1.94 3.01
N VAL A 24 -7.01 -3.08 2.31
CA VAL A 24 -7.96 -3.38 1.22
C VAL A 24 -9.39 -3.42 1.76
N CYS A 25 -9.63 -4.09 2.89
CA CYS A 25 -10.93 -4.15 3.53
C CYS A 25 -11.46 -2.77 3.93
N ILE A 26 -10.59 -1.88 4.42
CA ILE A 26 -10.94 -0.48 4.73
C ILE A 26 -11.38 0.25 3.46
N CYS A 27 -10.62 0.15 2.37
CA CYS A 27 -11.01 0.73 1.07
C CYS A 27 -12.36 0.20 0.61
N ILE A 28 -12.59 -1.11 0.67
CA ILE A 28 -13.85 -1.76 0.28
C ILE A 28 -15.00 -1.25 1.13
N ALA A 29 -14.83 -1.13 2.45
CA ALA A 29 -15.86 -0.63 3.35
C ALA A 29 -16.24 0.83 3.02
N ALA A 30 -15.25 1.69 2.82
CA ALA A 30 -15.50 3.08 2.40
C ALA A 30 -16.20 3.15 1.04
N LEU A 31 -15.77 2.33 0.08
CA LEU A 31 -16.37 2.28 -1.26
C LEU A 31 -17.76 1.63 -1.24
N LYS A 32 -18.08 0.75 -0.29
CA LYS A 32 -19.42 0.17 -0.14
C LYS A 32 -20.45 1.26 0.16
N GLU A 33 -20.05 2.27 0.94
CA GLU A 33 -20.84 3.48 1.22
C GLU A 33 -20.87 4.45 0.03
N LEU A 34 -19.70 4.76 -0.56
CA LEU A 34 -19.58 5.75 -1.65
C LEU A 34 -20.09 5.25 -3.00
N ARG A 35 -20.06 3.93 -3.25
CA ARG A 35 -20.16 3.24 -4.54
C ARG A 35 -19.03 3.55 -5.53
N SER A 36 -18.70 4.82 -5.69
CA SER A 36 -17.60 5.32 -6.51
C SER A 36 -17.03 6.60 -5.90
N ALA A 37 -15.73 6.79 -6.00
CA ALA A 37 -15.01 7.97 -5.50
C ALA A 37 -14.16 8.59 -6.61
N GLU A 38 -14.44 9.85 -6.97
CA GLU A 38 -13.57 10.63 -7.85
C GLU A 38 -12.35 11.13 -7.07
N LEU A 39 -11.15 10.84 -7.57
CA LEU A 39 -9.87 11.09 -6.90
C LEU A 39 -8.95 12.04 -7.67
N THR A 40 -9.34 12.46 -8.88
CA THR A 40 -8.51 13.26 -9.79
C THR A 40 -8.03 14.57 -9.16
N ASP A 41 -8.86 15.23 -8.35
CA ASP A 41 -8.57 16.48 -7.63
C ASP A 41 -7.81 16.25 -6.30
N LYS A 42 -7.75 15.02 -5.81
CA LYS A 42 -7.11 14.65 -4.54
C LYS A 42 -5.60 14.46 -4.64
N ASN A 43 -5.08 14.55 -5.87
CA ASN A 43 -3.65 14.47 -6.19
C ASN A 43 -2.96 13.27 -5.53
N ILE A 44 -3.59 12.09 -5.60
CA ILE A 44 -3.03 10.86 -5.04
C ILE A 44 -2.13 10.21 -6.06
N ILE A 45 -0.86 10.00 -5.69
CA ILE A 45 0.07 9.20 -6.49
C ILE A 45 0.25 7.84 -5.84
N LEU A 46 0.20 6.80 -6.65
CA LEU A 46 0.30 5.41 -6.25
C LEU A 46 1.36 4.73 -7.10
N ARG A 47 2.15 3.86 -6.47
CA ARG A 47 2.96 2.89 -7.21
C ARG A 47 2.19 1.58 -7.30
N ALA A 48 2.17 0.95 -8.46
CA ALA A 48 1.68 -0.42 -8.61
C ALA A 48 2.76 -1.32 -9.20
N ILE A 49 2.95 -2.48 -8.59
CA ILE A 49 3.82 -3.54 -9.07
C ILE A 49 2.99 -4.36 -10.07
N MET A 50 3.33 -4.24 -11.35
CA MET A 50 2.50 -4.73 -12.46
C MET A 50 2.89 -6.14 -12.95
N ARG A 51 3.93 -6.72 -12.39
CA ARG A 51 4.38 -8.09 -12.66
C ARG A 51 4.46 -8.87 -11.36
N ASP A 52 4.23 -10.17 -11.44
CA ASP A 52 4.51 -11.03 -10.30
C ASP A 52 5.97 -10.85 -9.90
N MET A 53 6.22 -10.71 -8.60
CA MET A 53 7.56 -10.56 -8.06
C MET A 53 8.37 -11.78 -8.53
N PRO A 54 9.48 -11.62 -9.29
CA PRO A 54 10.30 -12.77 -9.64
C PRO A 54 10.79 -13.42 -8.34
N ASP A 55 10.97 -14.75 -8.35
CA ASP A 55 11.70 -15.42 -7.28
C ASP A 55 13.02 -14.65 -7.10
N CYS A 56 13.19 -14.00 -5.95
CA CYS A 56 14.35 -13.19 -5.62
C CYS A 56 15.57 -14.10 -5.41
N GLY A 57 16.00 -14.78 -6.47
CA GLY A 57 17.26 -15.48 -6.54
C GLY A 57 18.41 -14.47 -6.54
N ILE A 58 19.52 -14.85 -5.91
CA ILE A 58 20.70 -14.04 -5.55
C ILE A 58 21.47 -13.49 -6.80
N CYS A 59 20.89 -13.51 -8.00
CA CYS A 59 21.55 -13.15 -9.27
C CYS A 59 20.69 -12.30 -10.24
N ALA A 60 19.70 -11.55 -9.77
CA ALA A 60 18.99 -10.57 -10.60
C ALA A 60 19.39 -9.14 -10.22
N ASP A 61 20.01 -8.41 -11.15
CA ASP A 61 20.33 -6.97 -11.05
C ASP A 61 19.07 -6.06 -11.12
N LEU A 62 17.87 -6.62 -10.91
CA LEU A 62 16.59 -5.91 -10.98
C LEU A 62 16.04 -5.73 -9.57
N THR A 63 15.97 -4.50 -9.11
CA THR A 63 15.40 -4.12 -7.82
C THR A 63 13.88 -4.11 -7.90
N ALA A 64 13.18 -4.20 -6.76
CA ALA A 64 11.70 -4.08 -6.72
C ALA A 64 11.19 -2.75 -7.31
N GLU A 65 12.06 -1.73 -7.40
CA GLU A 65 11.79 -0.43 -8.00
C GLU A 65 11.66 -0.49 -9.53
N ASP A 66 12.32 -1.45 -10.19
CA ASP A 66 12.30 -1.62 -11.66
C ASP A 66 10.99 -2.23 -12.18
N TYR A 67 10.14 -2.74 -11.29
CA TYR A 67 8.84 -3.35 -11.61
C TYR A 67 7.65 -2.46 -11.25
N GLY A 68 7.89 -1.34 -10.57
CA GLY A 68 6.88 -0.39 -10.14
C GLY A 68 6.56 0.63 -11.22
N VAL A 69 5.28 0.84 -11.49
CA VAL A 69 4.82 1.95 -12.33
C VAL A 69 4.09 2.94 -11.44
N ASP A 70 4.42 4.22 -11.59
CA ASP A 70 3.78 5.31 -10.85
C ASP A 70 2.54 5.80 -11.60
N PHE A 71 1.49 6.05 -10.83
CA PHE A 71 0.15 6.33 -11.32
C PHE A 71 -0.49 7.44 -10.51
N TRP A 72 -1.22 8.31 -11.19
CA TRP A 72 -2.23 9.15 -10.57
C TRP A 72 -3.52 8.35 -10.37
N ALA A 73 -4.08 8.39 -9.17
CA ALA A 73 -5.41 7.82 -8.92
C ALA A 73 -6.49 8.77 -9.48
N ASP A 74 -7.37 8.24 -10.32
CA ASP A 74 -8.43 9.03 -10.96
C ASP A 74 -9.79 8.77 -10.33
N ARG A 75 -10.11 7.50 -10.12
CA ARG A 75 -11.38 7.04 -9.55
C ARG A 75 -11.22 5.68 -8.89
N ALA A 76 -11.96 5.43 -7.82
CA ALA A 76 -12.10 4.10 -7.23
C ALA A 76 -13.56 3.67 -7.21
N GLU A 77 -13.84 2.39 -7.45
CA GLU A 77 -15.18 1.84 -7.61
C GLU A 77 -15.35 0.53 -6.82
N TYR A 78 -16.43 0.45 -6.04
CA TYR A 78 -16.79 -0.77 -5.33
C TYR A 78 -17.18 -1.88 -6.31
N VAL A 79 -16.65 -3.09 -6.08
CA VAL A 79 -17.03 -4.28 -6.85
C VAL A 79 -17.75 -5.28 -5.95
N ASN A 80 -17.08 -5.77 -4.91
CA ASN A 80 -17.62 -6.74 -3.96
C ASN A 80 -16.86 -6.70 -2.63
N GLU A 81 -17.12 -7.67 -1.74
CA GLU A 81 -16.55 -7.70 -0.38
C GLU A 81 -15.07 -8.08 -0.32
N SER A 82 -14.45 -8.46 -1.44
CA SER A 82 -13.03 -8.85 -1.51
C SER A 82 -12.21 -8.07 -2.54
N THR A 83 -12.84 -7.22 -3.36
CA THR A 83 -12.18 -6.48 -4.45
C THR A 83 -12.79 -5.11 -4.70
N PHE A 84 -11.97 -4.19 -5.19
CA PHE A 84 -12.40 -2.92 -5.76
C PHE A 84 -11.59 -2.59 -7.02
N ASN A 85 -12.13 -1.72 -7.88
CA ASN A 85 -11.42 -1.25 -9.06
C ASN A 85 -10.85 0.14 -8.81
N LEU A 86 -9.62 0.35 -9.26
CA LEU A 86 -8.93 1.62 -9.27
C LEU A 86 -8.65 2.00 -10.73
N TYR A 87 -9.12 3.17 -11.13
CA TYR A 87 -8.85 3.77 -12.42
C TYR A 87 -7.70 4.75 -12.25
N VAL A 88 -6.68 4.62 -13.10
CA VAL A 88 -5.41 5.33 -12.96
C VAL A 88 -4.88 5.88 -14.28
N THR A 89 -4.16 6.99 -14.22
CA THR A 89 -3.40 7.56 -15.34
C THR A 89 -1.92 7.50 -15.01
N GLN A 90 -1.09 7.06 -15.95
CA GLN A 90 0.35 6.93 -15.70
C GLN A 90 0.97 8.29 -15.35
N ALA A 91 1.82 8.31 -14.34
CA ALA A 91 2.58 9.48 -13.92
C ALA A 91 3.93 9.53 -14.67
N GLU A 92 4.53 10.72 -14.75
CA GLU A 92 5.91 10.85 -15.23
C GLU A 92 6.85 9.95 -14.43
N GLU A 93 7.66 9.18 -15.15
CA GLU A 93 8.57 8.20 -14.56
C GLU A 93 9.70 8.89 -13.78
N ASN A 94 10.12 8.27 -12.67
CA ASN A 94 11.30 8.67 -11.90
C ASN A 94 11.29 10.14 -11.42
N VAL A 95 10.12 10.72 -11.14
CA VAL A 95 10.04 12.04 -10.50
C VAL A 95 10.09 11.91 -8.98
N LEU A 96 9.23 11.05 -8.40
CA LEU A 96 9.15 10.82 -6.94
C LEU A 96 10.45 10.26 -6.34
N TRP A 97 11.17 9.45 -7.12
CA TRP A 97 12.34 8.70 -6.67
C TRP A 97 13.66 9.38 -7.04
N ASN A 98 13.58 10.50 -7.77
CA ASN A 98 14.75 11.27 -8.14
C ASN A 98 15.05 12.30 -7.06
N ILE A 99 16.22 12.15 -6.44
CA ILE A 99 16.69 13.03 -5.36
C ILE A 99 16.83 14.50 -5.80
N GLU A 100 17.16 14.75 -7.06
CA GLU A 100 17.27 16.08 -7.64
C GLU A 100 15.90 16.72 -7.90
N LYS A 101 14.84 15.90 -7.99
CA LYS A 101 13.45 16.32 -8.19
C LYS A 101 12.60 16.20 -6.93
N LYS A 102 13.23 16.04 -5.76
CA LYS A 102 12.53 15.87 -4.48
C LYS A 102 11.51 17.00 -4.23
N GLY A 103 10.27 16.64 -3.92
CA GLY A 103 9.16 17.59 -3.72
C GLY A 103 8.50 18.07 -5.02
N GLN A 104 8.97 17.63 -6.21
CA GLN A 104 8.28 17.86 -7.46
C GLN A 104 7.18 16.82 -7.66
N LYS A 105 5.95 17.27 -7.98
CA LYS A 105 4.88 16.37 -8.38
C LYS A 105 5.08 15.92 -9.85
N PRO A 106 5.00 14.61 -10.15
CA PRO A 106 5.07 14.13 -11.53
C PRO A 106 3.94 14.68 -12.41
N GLY A 107 4.21 14.92 -13.69
CA GLY A 107 3.12 15.15 -14.65
C GLY A 107 2.20 13.93 -14.81
N ARG A 108 1.01 14.16 -15.38
CA ARG A 108 0.15 13.09 -15.92
C ARG A 108 0.55 12.84 -17.37
N LEU A 109 0.88 11.60 -17.72
CA LEU A 109 1.19 11.25 -19.10
C LEU A 109 -0.08 11.21 -19.95
N ALA A 110 0.03 11.62 -21.22
CA ALA A 110 -1.07 11.60 -22.19
C ALA A 110 -1.33 10.18 -22.73
N VAL A 111 -1.52 9.23 -21.83
CA VAL A 111 -1.82 7.82 -22.11
C VAL A 111 -3.26 7.49 -21.70
N PRO A 112 -3.88 6.45 -22.29
CA PRO A 112 -5.21 6.00 -21.87
C PRO A 112 -5.24 5.61 -20.38
N GLN A 113 -6.35 5.94 -19.72
CA GLN A 113 -6.62 5.50 -18.36
C GLN A 113 -6.62 3.97 -18.29
N GLN A 114 -5.98 3.43 -17.24
CA GLN A 114 -5.89 2.01 -16.95
C GLN A 114 -6.79 1.64 -15.78
N ARG A 115 -7.17 0.36 -15.70
CA ARG A 115 -7.95 -0.19 -14.58
C ARG A 115 -7.13 -1.26 -13.88
N ILE A 116 -6.93 -1.06 -12.58
CA ILE A 116 -6.30 -2.00 -11.65
C ILE A 116 -7.40 -2.59 -10.78
N THR A 117 -7.48 -3.92 -10.70
CA THR A 117 -8.36 -4.59 -9.74
C THR A 117 -7.54 -4.93 -8.50
N VAL A 118 -7.85 -4.26 -7.39
CA VAL A 118 -7.16 -4.45 -6.11
C VAL A 118 -7.90 -5.54 -5.34
N ARG A 119 -7.14 -6.54 -4.88
CA ARG A 119 -7.68 -7.75 -4.24
C ARG A 119 -7.22 -7.89 -2.80
N GLY A 120 -8.10 -8.44 -1.97
CA GLY A 120 -7.83 -8.77 -0.57
C GLY A 120 -7.31 -10.20 -0.36
N ASP A 121 -6.96 -10.95 -1.41
CA ASP A 121 -6.37 -12.30 -1.31
C ASP A 121 -4.86 -12.29 -1.06
N GLY A 122 -4.26 -11.11 -0.90
CA GLY A 122 -2.88 -10.89 -0.48
C GLY A 122 -1.99 -10.30 -1.57
N MET A 123 -0.70 -10.13 -1.26
CA MET A 123 0.29 -9.51 -2.16
C MET A 123 0.93 -10.48 -3.18
N GLY A 124 0.43 -11.72 -3.30
CA GLY A 124 1.10 -12.79 -4.05
C GLY A 124 0.88 -12.76 -5.56
N THR A 125 0.11 -11.81 -6.09
CA THR A 125 -0.20 -11.78 -7.52
C THR A 125 -0.44 -10.36 -7.99
N ALA A 126 0.20 -9.97 -9.09
CA ALA A 126 0.04 -8.65 -9.68
C ALA A 126 -1.40 -8.41 -10.19
N PRO A 127 -1.84 -7.14 -10.29
CA PRO A 127 -1.15 -5.94 -9.81
C PRO A 127 -1.25 -5.75 -8.28
N VAL A 128 -0.16 -5.34 -7.63
CA VAL A 128 -0.10 -5.07 -6.17
C VAL A 128 0.22 -3.60 -5.92
N ILE A 129 -0.55 -2.95 -5.05
CA ILE A 129 -0.25 -1.60 -4.56
C ILE A 129 0.53 -1.74 -3.25
N PRO A 130 1.77 -1.25 -3.11
CA PRO A 130 2.50 -1.38 -1.84
C PRO A 130 1.72 -0.80 -0.67
N LEU A 131 1.85 -1.42 0.51
CA LEU A 131 1.07 -1.13 1.71
C LEU A 131 1.03 0.37 2.08
N ALA A 132 2.14 1.08 1.92
CA ALA A 132 2.23 2.50 2.25
C ALA A 132 1.28 3.34 1.37
N TYR A 133 1.29 3.11 0.04
CA TYR A 133 0.37 3.76 -0.90
C TYR A 133 -1.09 3.37 -0.66
N LEU A 134 -1.33 2.09 -0.35
CA LEU A 134 -2.67 1.61 -0.06
C LEU A 134 -3.23 2.24 1.23
N THR A 135 -2.38 2.52 2.21
CA THR A 135 -2.78 3.20 3.45
C THR A 135 -3.16 4.66 3.22
N VAL A 136 -2.43 5.37 2.35
CA VAL A 136 -2.81 6.73 1.95
C VAL A 136 -4.15 6.72 1.23
N LEU A 137 -4.34 5.78 0.30
CA LEU A 137 -5.60 5.64 -0.43
C LEU A 137 -6.77 5.32 0.52
N SER A 138 -6.59 4.39 1.45
CA SER A 138 -7.64 3.99 2.40
C SER A 138 -8.04 5.15 3.31
N ALA A 139 -7.08 5.90 3.85
CA ALA A 139 -7.35 7.07 4.67
C ALA A 139 -8.18 8.12 3.91
N LYS A 140 -7.82 8.40 2.65
CA LYS A 140 -8.56 9.35 1.82
C LYS A 140 -9.99 8.87 1.51
N LEU A 141 -10.17 7.58 1.19
CA LEU A 141 -11.50 7.03 0.94
C LEU A 141 -12.38 7.04 2.18
N VAL A 142 -11.85 6.70 3.36
CA VAL A 142 -12.58 6.77 4.64
C VAL A 142 -13.03 8.19 4.92
N ALA A 143 -12.12 9.15 4.74
CA ALA A 143 -12.40 10.56 4.95
C ALA A 143 -13.48 11.11 4.00
N MET A 144 -13.55 10.58 2.77
CA MET A 144 -14.63 10.89 1.83
C MET A 144 -15.96 10.21 2.20
N ALA A 145 -15.91 8.96 2.66
CA ALA A 145 -17.10 8.19 3.04
C ALA A 145 -17.75 8.71 4.32
N PHE A 146 -16.94 9.22 5.25
CA PHE A 146 -17.37 9.71 6.56
C PHE A 146 -16.85 11.13 6.80
N PRO A 147 -17.33 12.13 6.03
CA PRO A 147 -16.83 13.48 6.12
C PRO A 147 -17.21 14.10 7.47
N ASN A 148 -16.24 14.72 8.14
CA ASN A 148 -16.48 15.68 9.21
C ASN A 148 -15.76 17.00 8.88
N GLU A 149 -16.13 18.09 9.57
CA GLU A 149 -15.63 19.44 9.25
C GLU A 149 -14.10 19.55 9.32
N GLN A 150 -13.46 18.77 10.19
CA GLN A 150 -12.00 18.74 10.35
C GLN A 150 -11.32 17.94 9.23
N THR A 151 -11.88 16.80 8.84
CA THR A 151 -11.29 15.89 7.85
C THR A 151 -11.32 16.48 6.43
N ALA A 152 -12.33 17.29 6.09
CA ALA A 152 -12.37 17.97 4.79
C ALA A 152 -11.23 18.97 4.59
N ALA A 153 -10.80 19.67 5.65
CA ALA A 153 -9.68 20.61 5.61
C ALA A 153 -8.32 19.90 5.56
N GLU A 154 -8.14 18.83 6.34
CA GLU A 154 -6.92 18.03 6.38
C GLU A 154 -6.65 17.28 5.06
N LEU A 155 -7.70 16.82 4.36
CA LEU A 155 -7.59 16.17 3.05
C LEU A 155 -7.10 17.09 1.92
N SER A 156 -7.35 18.39 2.03
CA SER A 156 -6.90 19.39 1.05
C SER A 156 -5.42 19.70 1.17
N ASP A 157 -4.86 19.55 2.38
CA ASP A 157 -3.47 19.88 2.72
C ASP A 157 -2.59 18.62 2.89
N TYR A 158 -3.16 17.43 2.65
CA TYR A 158 -2.52 16.14 2.88
C TYR A 158 -1.39 15.90 1.86
N ASP A 159 -0.16 16.14 2.29
CA ASP A 159 1.06 15.88 1.53
C ASP A 159 1.41 14.39 1.59
N ASP A 160 1.13 13.68 0.51
CA ASP A 160 1.34 12.23 0.38
C ASP A 160 2.81 11.85 0.69
N GLU A 161 3.80 12.71 0.44
CA GLU A 161 5.21 12.44 0.78
C GLU A 161 5.46 12.36 2.30
N ARG A 162 4.91 13.29 3.09
CA ARG A 162 5.11 13.31 4.56
C ARG A 162 4.48 12.12 5.23
N VAL A 163 3.31 11.71 4.74
CA VAL A 163 2.60 10.56 5.30
C VAL A 163 3.33 9.28 4.94
N MET A 164 3.87 9.15 3.73
CA MET A 164 4.70 8.02 3.34
C MET A 164 5.97 7.91 4.21
N ILE A 165 6.60 9.04 4.57
CA ILE A 165 7.74 9.07 5.49
C ILE A 165 7.31 8.62 6.89
N VAL A 166 6.24 9.20 7.45
CA VAL A 166 5.75 8.86 8.81
C VAL A 166 5.25 7.41 8.89
N LEU A 167 4.60 6.90 7.84
CA LEU A 167 4.19 5.50 7.77
C LEU A 167 5.39 4.57 7.63
N GLY A 168 6.41 4.95 6.85
CA GLY A 168 7.67 4.21 6.74
C GLY A 168 8.39 4.11 8.08
N GLU A 169 8.52 5.23 8.80
CA GLU A 169 9.10 5.27 10.15
C GLU A 169 8.29 4.43 11.14
N ARG A 170 6.95 4.51 11.13
CA ARG A 170 6.09 3.69 11.99
C ARG A 170 6.12 2.20 11.66
N LEU A 171 6.15 1.84 10.37
CA LEU A 171 6.31 0.45 9.95
C LEU A 171 7.67 -0.08 10.41
N GLN A 172 8.73 0.71 10.28
CA GLN A 172 10.04 0.35 10.78
C GLN A 172 10.02 0.14 12.32
N THR A 173 9.39 1.02 13.08
CA THR A 173 9.23 0.82 14.54
C THR A 173 8.42 -0.44 14.86
N ILE A 174 7.34 -0.71 14.14
CA ILE A 174 6.54 -1.95 14.33
C ILE A 174 7.36 -3.19 13.99
N LEU A 175 8.19 -3.13 12.95
CA LEU A 175 9.11 -4.22 12.57
C LEU A 175 10.20 -4.42 13.62
N GLU A 176 10.74 -3.34 14.18
CA GLU A 176 11.72 -3.37 15.28
C GLU A 176 11.12 -3.90 16.59
N ASP A 177 9.88 -3.51 16.93
CA ASP A 177 9.14 -4.02 18.08
C ASP A 177 8.80 -5.51 17.93
N LEU A 178 8.44 -5.95 16.72
CA LEU A 178 8.18 -7.36 16.42
C LEU A 178 9.47 -8.21 16.45
N ALA A 179 10.60 -7.65 15.98
CA ALA A 179 11.91 -8.29 16.06
C ALA A 179 12.51 -8.26 17.49
N GLY A 180 12.02 -7.38 18.36
CA GLY A 180 12.45 -7.24 19.75
C GLY A 180 11.67 -8.09 20.76
N MET A 181 10.62 -8.80 20.34
CA MET A 181 9.90 -9.73 21.21
C MET A 181 10.74 -11.00 21.44
N PRO A 182 11.22 -11.28 22.67
CA PRO A 182 11.89 -12.54 22.93
C PRO A 182 10.90 -13.68 22.71
N ASP A 183 11.32 -14.70 21.96
CA ASP A 183 10.57 -15.95 21.83
C ASP A 183 10.26 -16.45 23.25
N GLY A 184 8.98 -16.46 23.59
CA GLY A 184 8.49 -17.03 24.82
C GLY A 184 8.79 -18.52 24.80
N ASP A 185 9.90 -18.91 25.42
CA ASP A 185 10.24 -20.29 25.73
C ASP A 185 9.11 -20.90 26.57
N ASP A 186 8.56 -21.99 26.02
CA ASP A 186 7.45 -22.76 26.56
C ASP A 186 7.97 -23.58 27.75
N GLY A 187 7.49 -23.29 28.95
CA GLY A 187 8.13 -23.78 30.18
C GLY A 187 7.18 -24.01 31.36
N ALA A 188 6.06 -24.74 31.18
CA ALA A 188 5.54 -25.67 32.20
C ALA A 188 4.36 -26.53 31.69
N SER A 189 4.57 -27.85 31.77
CA SER A 189 3.72 -29.00 31.39
C SER A 189 2.31 -29.08 32.03
N PRO A 190 1.42 -29.99 31.54
CA PRO A 190 -0.02 -29.94 31.71
C PRO A 190 -0.50 -30.62 33.00
N VAL A 191 -1.58 -30.14 33.62
CA VAL A 191 -2.36 -30.90 34.61
C VAL A 191 -3.84 -30.49 34.60
N CYS A 192 -4.69 -31.49 34.29
CA CYS A 192 -6.13 -31.65 34.51
C CYS A 192 -7.13 -30.72 33.79
#